data_AF-A0A0G1X8V9-F1
#
_entry.id   AF-A0A0G1X8V9-F1
#
_cell.length_a   1.000
_cell.length_b   1.000
_cell.length_c   1.000
_cell.angle_alpha   90.00
_cell.angle_beta   90.00
_cell.angle_gamma   90.00
#
_symmetry.space_group_name_H-M   'P 1'
#
loop_
_entity.id
_entity.type
_entity.pdbx_description
1 polymer ?
#
loop_
_entity_poly.entity_id
_entity_poly.type
_entity_poly.pdbx_seq_one_letter_code
_entity_poly.pdbx_strand_id
1 'polypeptide(L)'
;MAAKIPQDVTREDRLIGPLTLKQFLYVLGGAALVFIAYQYYTRKYLYFTEFVLISLVAVALSVSLAFIQINGRPFGLFALQLWHFWTSPKQAVWHKEPRQLVQAIKVQASDIKDTKSEVRERQSGGELKTQLEKLSHLLDTGGTMRAEDQDAVTTQINNLNPNRSSVSEAGLDVEDILTDTD
;
A
#
# COMPACT_ATOMS: atom_id res chain seq x y z
N MET A 1 -8.12 -13.58 31.01
CA MET A 1 -7.42 -12.29 30.82
C MET A 1 -7.14 -12.15 29.33
N ALA A 2 -7.71 -11.15 28.66
CA ALA A 2 -7.50 -10.97 27.22
C ALA A 2 -6.03 -10.59 26.96
N ALA A 3 -5.30 -11.42 26.22
CA ALA A 3 -3.95 -11.09 25.78
C ALA A 3 -4.05 -9.90 24.81
N LYS A 4 -3.50 -8.75 25.20
CA LYS A 4 -3.46 -7.56 24.34
C LYS A 4 -2.49 -7.85 23.20
N ILE A 5 -3.00 -7.88 21.98
CA ILE A 5 -2.18 -8.07 20.78
C ILE A 5 -1.21 -6.89 20.69
N PRO A 6 0.11 -7.13 20.58
CA PRO A 6 1.08 -6.06 20.37
C PRO A 6 0.82 -5.42 19.01
N GLN A 7 0.34 -4.17 19.03
CA GLN A 7 -0.10 -3.39 17.86
C GLN A 7 1.04 -2.57 17.21
N ASP A 8 2.29 -2.73 17.65
CA ASP A 8 3.40 -1.85 17.26
C ASP A 8 4.50 -2.60 16.48
N VAL A 9 4.12 -3.34 15.42
CA VAL A 9 5.10 -4.00 14.52
C VAL A 9 5.66 -3.05 13.45
N THR A 10 4.99 -1.90 13.25
CA THR A 10 5.23 -1.00 12.13
C THR A 10 6.15 0.18 12.49
N ARG A 11 6.38 0.45 13.79
CA ARG A 11 7.34 1.48 14.18
C ARG A 11 8.77 1.02 13.94
N GLU A 12 9.56 1.90 13.35
CA GLU A 12 10.99 1.68 13.21
C GLU A 12 11.65 1.54 14.58
N ASP A 13 12.51 0.54 14.71
CA ASP A 13 13.22 0.28 15.97
C ASP A 13 14.14 1.45 16.33
N ARG A 14 14.07 1.86 17.60
CA ARG A 14 14.82 3.00 18.13
C ARG A 14 16.06 2.48 18.82
N LEU A 15 17.17 2.44 18.07
CA LEU A 15 18.42 1.84 18.53
C LEU A 15 19.21 2.74 19.48
N ILE A 16 19.20 4.07 19.26
CA ILE A 16 20.01 5.04 20.02
C ILE A 16 19.08 6.10 20.62
N GLY A 17 18.58 5.82 21.82
CA GLY A 17 17.69 6.73 22.55
C GLY A 17 16.40 7.00 21.78
N PRO A 18 16.10 8.26 21.39
CA PRO A 18 14.91 8.60 20.62
C PRO A 18 15.07 8.43 19.10
N LEU A 19 16.30 8.21 18.60
CA LEU A 19 16.61 8.18 17.17
C LEU A 19 16.45 6.78 16.58
N THR A 20 15.81 6.68 15.42
CA THR A 20 15.83 5.45 14.61
C THR A 20 17.18 5.30 13.92
N LEU A 21 17.53 4.08 13.50
CA LEU A 21 18.81 3.82 12.81
C LEU A 21 19.02 4.73 11.58
N LYS A 22 17.95 4.97 10.82
CA LYS A 22 17.99 5.84 9.63
C LYS A 22 18.26 7.30 10.02
N GLN A 23 17.58 7.78 11.07
CA GLN A 23 17.77 9.15 11.57
C GLN A 23 19.19 9.35 12.09
N PHE A 24 19.71 8.37 12.83
CA PHE A 24 21.10 8.39 13.28
C PHE A 24 22.07 8.49 12.10
N LEU A 25 21.86 7.71 11.03
CA LEU A 25 22.72 7.74 9.85
C LEU A 25 22.70 9.10 9.12
N TYR A 26 21.54 9.76 9.06
CA TYR A 26 21.43 11.12 8.50
C TYR A 26 22.21 12.15 9.33
N VAL A 27 22.11 12.08 10.67
CA VAL A 27 22.86 12.96 11.59
C VAL A 27 24.36 12.69 11.48
N LEU A 28 24.77 11.41 11.45
CA LEU A 28 26.16 11.00 11.29
C LEU A 28 26.74 11.50 9.96
N GLY A 29 25.99 11.38 8.86
CA GLY A 29 26.39 11.91 7.55
C GLY A 29 26.55 13.42 7.55
N GLY A 30 25.64 14.15 8.19
CA GLY A 30 25.74 15.61 8.37
C GLY A 30 26.97 16.01 9.20
N ALA A 31 27.20 15.32 10.32
CA ALA A 31 28.37 15.53 11.16
C ALA A 31 29.69 15.25 10.40
N ALA A 32 29.72 14.19 9.59
CA ALA A 32 30.87 13.88 8.74
C ALA A 32 31.14 14.98 7.71
N LEU A 33 30.09 15.53 7.08
CA LEU A 33 30.23 16.65 6.13
C LEU A 33 30.77 17.92 6.81
N VAL A 34 30.25 18.24 8.00
CA VAL A 34 30.74 19.38 8.80
C VAL A 34 32.20 19.17 9.21
N PHE A 35 32.57 17.94 9.60
CA PHE A 35 33.93 17.60 9.95
C PHE A 35 34.89 17.73 8.77
N ILE A 36 34.47 17.30 7.58
CA ILE A 36 35.24 17.51 6.34
C ILE A 36 35.41 19.01 6.09
N ALA A 37 34.33 19.80 6.15
CA ALA A 37 34.40 21.26 5.98
C ALA A 37 35.35 21.92 7.01
N TYR A 38 35.32 21.46 8.26
CA TYR A 38 36.22 21.91 9.32
C TYR A 38 37.69 21.57 9.01
N GLN A 39 37.94 20.39 8.45
CA GLN A 39 39.29 19.99 8.04
C GLN A 39 39.82 20.87 6.90
N TYR A 40 38.99 21.23 5.92
CA TYR A 40 39.38 22.16 4.86
C TYR A 40 39.63 23.58 5.37
N TYR A 41 38.82 24.06 6.33
CA TYR A 41 39.05 25.32 7.03
C TYR A 41 40.39 25.31 7.77
N THR A 42 40.68 24.25 8.54
CA THR A 42 41.94 24.10 9.28
C THR A 42 43.16 24.08 8.35
N ARG A 43 43.03 23.48 7.16
CA ARG A 43 44.07 23.48 6.12
C ARG A 43 44.16 24.79 5.32
N LYS A 44 43.37 25.81 5.68
CA LYS A 44 43.30 27.14 5.03
C LYS A 44 42.84 27.12 3.57
N TYR A 45 42.09 26.11 3.15
CA TYR A 45 41.44 26.10 1.83
C TYR A 45 40.13 26.89 1.79
N LEU A 46 39.51 27.11 2.96
CA LEU A 46 38.25 27.82 3.14
C LEU A 46 38.46 28.97 4.12
N TYR A 47 37.84 30.14 3.89
CA TYR A 47 37.77 31.17 4.93
C TYR A 47 36.65 30.84 5.92
N PHE A 48 36.61 31.62 7.00
CA PHE A 48 35.67 31.39 8.10
C PHE A 48 34.20 31.49 7.62
N THR A 49 33.92 32.46 6.74
CA THR A 49 32.56 32.70 6.25
C THR A 49 32.03 31.53 5.43
N GLU A 50 32.82 30.97 4.52
CA GLU A 50 32.41 29.82 3.72
C GLU A 50 32.24 28.57 4.57
N PHE A 51 33.14 28.35 5.54
CA PHE A 51 33.00 27.25 6.49
C PHE A 51 31.67 27.32 7.25
N VAL A 52 31.34 28.49 7.82
CA VAL A 52 30.10 28.67 8.57
C VAL A 52 28.88 28.44 7.68
N LEU A 53 28.88 28.98 6.46
CA LEU A 53 27.75 28.84 5.53
C LEU A 53 27.55 27.38 5.11
N ILE A 54 28.62 26.67 4.73
CA ILE A 54 28.55 25.26 4.34
C ILE A 54 28.11 24.39 5.53
N SER A 55 28.67 24.64 6.71
CA SER A 55 28.32 23.92 7.93
C SER A 55 26.85 24.13 8.30
N LEU A 56 26.36 25.37 8.25
CA LEU A 56 24.97 25.71 8.53
C LEU A 56 24.01 24.96 7.59
N VAL A 57 24.31 24.97 6.28
CA VAL A 57 23.49 24.27 5.28
C VAL A 57 23.53 22.76 5.50
N ALA A 58 24.70 22.18 5.78
CA ALA A 58 24.86 20.75 6.03
C ALA A 58 24.09 20.30 7.29
N VAL A 59 24.16 21.06 8.38
CA VAL A 59 23.42 20.80 9.62
C VAL A 59 21.93 20.93 9.37
N ALA A 60 21.48 22.00 8.72
CA ALA A 60 20.06 22.22 8.42
C ALA A 60 19.47 21.07 7.58
N LEU A 61 20.18 20.63 6.54
CA LEU A 61 19.75 19.51 5.71
C LEU A 61 19.71 18.20 6.50
N SER A 62 20.73 17.91 7.30
CA SER A 62 20.82 16.69 8.10
C SER A 62 19.69 16.60 9.14
N VAL A 63 19.42 17.69 9.86
CA VAL A 63 18.31 17.79 10.82
C VAL A 63 16.96 17.67 10.12
N SER A 64 16.79 18.34 8.97
CA SER A 64 15.58 18.24 8.16
C SER A 64 15.31 16.80 7.72
N LEU A 65 16.33 16.08 7.25
CA LEU A 65 16.22 14.68 6.84
C LEU A 65 15.90 13.73 8.00
N ALA A 66 16.44 13.99 9.18
CA ALA A 66 16.26 13.12 10.34
C ALA A 66 14.89 13.30 11.01
N PHE A 67 14.44 14.53 11.23
CA PHE A 67 13.28 14.79 12.11
C PHE A 67 12.00 15.19 11.40
N ILE A 68 12.08 15.70 10.16
CA ILE A 68 10.88 16.11 9.44
C ILE A 68 10.18 14.89 8.84
N GLN A 69 8.87 14.83 9.07
CA GLN A 69 7.99 13.87 8.44
C GLN A 69 6.87 14.65 7.76
N ILE A 70 6.64 14.37 6.47
CA ILE A 70 5.59 15.01 5.68
C ILE A 70 4.55 13.95 5.37
N ASN A 71 3.31 14.16 5.81
CA ASN A 71 2.19 13.23 5.61
C ASN A 71 2.49 11.79 6.08
N GLY A 72 3.18 11.64 7.22
CA GLY A 72 3.55 10.34 7.77
C GLY A 72 4.66 9.61 7.01
N ARG A 73 5.30 10.26 6.03
CA ARG A 73 6.45 9.73 5.29
C ARG A 73 7.75 10.42 5.74
N PRO A 74 8.87 9.70 5.82
CA PRO A 74 10.16 10.31 6.12
C PRO A 74 10.55 11.31 5.03
N PHE A 75 11.12 12.45 5.44
CA PHE A 75 11.47 13.55 4.53
C PHE A 75 12.37 13.11 3.36
N GLY A 76 13.27 12.14 3.56
CA GLY A 76 14.13 11.63 2.50
C GLY A 76 13.35 11.05 1.29
N LEU A 77 12.28 10.28 1.55
CA LEU A 77 11.43 9.75 0.47
C LEU A 77 10.62 10.85 -0.20
N PHE A 78 10.13 11.80 0.59
CA PHE A 78 9.42 12.97 0.06
C PHE A 78 10.33 13.80 -0.86
N ALA A 79 11.57 14.08 -0.44
CA ALA A 79 12.54 14.82 -1.22
C ALA A 79 12.90 14.12 -2.53
N LEU A 80 13.06 12.79 -2.50
CA LEU A 80 13.28 12.00 -3.71
C LEU A 80 12.08 12.07 -4.67
N GLN A 81 10.85 11.99 -4.13
CA GLN A 81 9.65 12.12 -4.94
C GLN A 81 9.49 13.53 -5.53
N LEU A 82 9.86 14.56 -4.76
CA LEU A 82 9.85 15.94 -5.22
C LEU A 82 10.85 16.15 -6.36
N TRP A 83 12.05 15.59 -6.23
CA TRP A 83 13.05 15.58 -7.29
C TRP A 83 12.52 14.89 -8.54
N HIS A 84 11.96 13.69 -8.39
CA HIS A 84 11.37 12.93 -9.50
C HIS A 84 10.25 13.72 -10.18
N PHE A 85 9.37 14.37 -9.41
CA PHE A 85 8.30 15.21 -9.94
C PHE A 85 8.85 16.38 -10.76
N TRP A 86 9.93 17.01 -10.31
CA TRP A 86 10.51 18.14 -11.02
C TRP A 86 11.21 17.73 -12.32
N THR A 87 11.87 16.57 -12.34
CA THR A 87 12.54 16.04 -13.54
C THR A 87 11.60 15.29 -14.49
N SER A 88 10.38 14.96 -14.05
CA SER A 88 9.41 14.21 -14.86
C SER A 88 8.80 15.08 -15.95
N PRO A 89 8.56 14.52 -17.15
CA PRO A 89 7.82 15.20 -18.18
C PRO A 89 6.39 15.50 -17.69
N LYS A 90 6.00 16.78 -17.71
CA LYS A 90 4.67 17.23 -17.27
C LYS A 90 3.54 16.89 -18.23
N GLN A 91 3.89 16.47 -19.44
CA GLN A 91 2.95 16.07 -20.47
C GLN A 91 3.06 14.57 -20.68
N ALA A 92 2.05 13.85 -20.19
CA ALA A 92 1.86 12.45 -20.53
C ALA A 92 1.25 12.39 -21.93
N VAL A 93 2.08 12.24 -22.97
CA VAL A 93 1.59 11.95 -24.31
C VAL A 93 1.22 10.47 -24.34
N TRP A 94 -0.03 10.17 -24.70
CA TRP A 94 -0.47 8.81 -24.90
C TRP A 94 0.20 8.23 -26.14
N HIS A 95 1.12 7.29 -25.94
CA HIS A 95 1.74 6.55 -27.02
C HIS A 95 1.04 5.20 -27.17
N LYS A 96 0.43 4.94 -28.34
CA LYS A 96 -0.04 3.61 -28.74
C LYS A 96 1.16 2.76 -29.16
N GLU A 97 2.09 2.51 -28.25
CA GLU A 97 3.16 1.57 -28.52
C GLU A 97 2.67 0.13 -28.33
N PRO A 98 3.08 -0.83 -29.19
CA PRO A 98 2.91 -2.23 -28.89
C PRO A 98 3.73 -2.53 -27.63
N ARG A 99 3.03 -2.85 -26.55
CA ARG A 99 3.47 -3.37 -25.24
C ARG A 99 4.83 -4.11 -25.25
N GLN A 100 5.93 -3.39 -25.42
CA GLN A 100 7.29 -3.96 -25.37
C GLN A 100 8.23 -3.13 -24.50
N LEU A 101 7.88 -1.88 -24.16
CA LEU A 101 8.68 -1.00 -23.30
C LEU A 101 8.18 -0.87 -21.85
N VAL A 102 7.29 -1.76 -21.39
CA VAL A 102 6.93 -1.89 -19.96
C VAL A 102 7.85 -2.89 -19.23
N GLN A 103 9.06 -3.12 -19.74
CA GLN A 103 10.18 -3.70 -18.99
C GLN A 103 11.13 -2.52 -18.71
N ALA A 104 11.44 -2.08 -17.49
CA ALA A 104 11.36 -2.74 -16.20
C ALA A 104 11.26 -1.67 -15.09
N ILE A 105 10.14 -1.65 -14.37
CA ILE A 105 10.25 -1.46 -12.92
C ILE A 105 10.93 -2.75 -12.45
N LYS A 106 12.21 -2.68 -12.09
CA LYS A 106 12.95 -3.82 -11.56
C LYS A 106 12.45 -4.12 -10.15
N VAL A 107 11.25 -4.71 -10.06
CA VAL A 107 10.76 -5.37 -8.85
C VAL A 107 11.76 -6.48 -8.56
N GLN A 108 12.37 -6.44 -7.37
CA GLN A 108 13.35 -7.46 -6.99
C GLN A 108 12.67 -8.82 -7.03
N ALA A 109 13.37 -9.81 -7.60
CA ALA A 109 12.84 -11.14 -7.87
C ALA A 109 12.41 -11.96 -6.63
N SER A 110 12.55 -11.40 -5.42
CA SER A 110 12.02 -11.98 -4.18
C SER A 110 10.49 -11.88 -4.09
N ASP A 111 9.86 -10.83 -4.63
CA ASP A 111 8.40 -10.61 -4.50
C ASP A 111 7.56 -11.42 -5.52
N ILE A 112 8.21 -11.96 -6.56
CA ILE A 112 7.53 -12.66 -7.67
C ILE A 112 7.22 -14.12 -7.34
N LYS A 113 7.90 -14.73 -6.36
CA LYS A 113 7.63 -16.13 -5.97
C LYS A 113 6.26 -16.32 -5.32
N ASP A 114 5.81 -15.34 -4.55
CA ASP A 114 4.53 -15.43 -3.83
C ASP A 114 3.35 -15.08 -4.75
N THR A 115 3.53 -14.10 -5.65
CA THR A 115 2.47 -13.66 -6.59
C THR A 115 2.14 -14.71 -7.65
N LYS A 116 3.10 -15.53 -8.09
CA LYS A 116 2.86 -16.55 -9.14
C LYS A 116 1.93 -17.68 -8.68
N SER A 117 1.91 -17.95 -7.38
CA SER A 117 1.07 -18.98 -6.76
C SER A 117 -0.39 -18.53 -6.68
N GLU A 118 -0.62 -17.24 -6.39
CA GLU A 118 -1.98 -16.65 -6.26
C GLU A 118 -2.63 -16.36 -7.63
N VAL A 119 -1.84 -15.97 -8.64
CA VAL A 119 -2.37 -15.68 -9.99
C VAL A 119 -2.80 -16.96 -10.73
N ARG A 120 -2.19 -18.11 -10.43
CA ARG A 120 -2.55 -19.39 -11.05
C ARG A 120 -3.90 -19.90 -10.56
N GLU A 121 -4.31 -19.53 -9.36
CA GLU A 121 -5.65 -19.82 -8.81
C GLU A 121 -6.73 -18.96 -9.47
N ARG A 122 -6.43 -17.68 -9.75
CA ARG A 122 -7.35 -16.77 -10.47
C ARG A 122 -7.53 -17.09 -11.95
N GLN A 123 -6.68 -17.95 -12.53
CA GLN A 123 -6.78 -18.43 -13.91
C GLN A 123 -7.66 -19.69 -14.07
N SER A 124 -8.54 -19.99 -13.12
CA SER A 124 -9.73 -20.85 -13.33
C SER A 124 -10.69 -20.22 -14.36
N GLY A 125 -10.20 -20.03 -15.59
CA GLY A 125 -10.95 -19.48 -16.72
C GLY A 125 -12.03 -20.45 -17.25
N GLY A 126 -12.13 -21.66 -16.69
CA GLY A 126 -13.26 -22.55 -16.88
C GLY A 126 -14.47 -22.09 -16.08
N GLU A 127 -14.30 -21.79 -14.80
CA GLU A 127 -15.40 -21.39 -13.91
C GLU A 127 -15.97 -20.01 -14.27
N LEU A 128 -15.10 -19.06 -14.64
CA LEU A 128 -15.54 -17.72 -15.03
C LEU A 128 -16.38 -17.70 -16.32
N LYS A 129 -16.13 -18.62 -17.25
CA LYS A 129 -16.94 -18.76 -18.48
C LYS A 129 -18.32 -19.30 -18.14
N THR A 130 -18.39 -20.33 -17.30
CA THR A 130 -19.66 -20.88 -16.83
C THR A 130 -20.47 -19.87 -16.00
N GLN A 131 -19.80 -19.01 -15.22
CA GLN A 131 -20.44 -17.92 -14.48
C GLN A 131 -20.94 -16.79 -15.41
N LEU A 132 -20.16 -16.40 -16.43
CA LEU A 132 -20.61 -15.43 -17.43
C LEU A 132 -21.79 -15.95 -18.25
N GLU A 133 -21.79 -17.23 -18.59
CA GLU A 133 -22.87 -17.87 -19.36
C GLU A 133 -24.16 -18.02 -18.52
N LYS A 134 -24.03 -18.27 -17.22
CA LYS A 134 -25.15 -18.18 -16.27
C LYS A 134 -25.68 -16.75 -16.17
N LEU A 135 -24.81 -15.75 -16.08
CA LEU A 135 -25.21 -14.35 -16.00
C LEU A 135 -25.88 -13.86 -17.29
N SER A 136 -25.38 -14.27 -18.47
CA SER A 136 -26.02 -13.94 -19.74
C SER A 136 -27.39 -14.61 -19.86
N HIS A 137 -27.51 -15.87 -19.42
CA HIS A 137 -28.79 -16.57 -19.42
C HIS A 137 -29.80 -15.91 -18.48
N LEU A 138 -29.37 -15.45 -17.29
CA LEU A 138 -30.25 -14.73 -16.35
C LEU A 138 -30.69 -13.36 -16.86
N LEU A 139 -29.82 -12.69 -17.63
CA LEU A 139 -30.13 -11.43 -18.27
C LEU A 139 -31.14 -11.64 -19.42
N ASP A 140 -30.95 -12.68 -20.23
CA ASP A 140 -31.86 -13.04 -21.33
C ASP A 140 -33.21 -13.56 -20.83
N THR A 141 -33.28 -14.22 -19.67
CA THR A 141 -34.55 -14.66 -19.06
C THR A 141 -35.26 -13.59 -18.22
N GLY A 142 -34.79 -12.34 -18.29
CA GLY A 142 -35.44 -11.19 -17.64
C GLY A 142 -35.59 -11.33 -16.12
N GLY A 143 -34.71 -12.11 -15.47
CA GLY A 143 -34.71 -12.29 -14.02
C GLY A 143 -35.76 -13.27 -13.46
N THR A 144 -36.38 -14.13 -14.28
CA THR A 144 -37.30 -15.16 -13.79
C THR A 144 -36.56 -16.47 -13.49
N MET A 145 -36.52 -16.88 -12.21
CA MET A 145 -35.98 -18.18 -11.77
C MET A 145 -37.14 -19.16 -11.56
N ARG A 146 -36.98 -20.44 -11.93
CA ARG A 146 -37.88 -21.52 -11.49
C ARG A 146 -37.55 -21.90 -10.05
N ALA A 147 -38.57 -22.23 -9.26
CA ALA A 147 -38.45 -22.56 -7.84
C ALA A 147 -37.49 -23.74 -7.55
N GLU A 148 -37.23 -24.61 -8.53
CA GLU A 148 -36.33 -25.77 -8.41
C GLU A 148 -34.84 -25.38 -8.32
N ASP A 149 -34.44 -24.19 -8.80
CA ASP A 149 -33.04 -23.75 -8.84
C ASP A 149 -32.62 -22.88 -7.63
N GLN A 150 -33.57 -22.49 -6.77
CA GLN A 150 -33.29 -21.72 -5.56
C GLN A 150 -32.62 -22.59 -4.47
N ASP A 151 -33.02 -23.85 -4.36
CA ASP A 151 -32.53 -24.79 -3.34
C ASP A 151 -31.07 -25.22 -3.57
N ALA A 152 -30.64 -25.28 -4.84
CA ALA A 152 -29.26 -25.61 -5.19
C ALA A 152 -28.28 -24.48 -4.84
N VAL A 153 -28.74 -23.22 -4.89
CA VAL A 153 -27.96 -22.04 -4.57
C VAL A 153 -27.85 -21.85 -3.05
N THR A 154 -28.94 -22.00 -2.30
CA THR A 154 -28.91 -21.93 -0.82
C THR A 154 -28.03 -23.03 -0.21
N THR A 155 -28.06 -24.24 -0.77
CA THR A 155 -27.22 -25.36 -0.30
C THR A 155 -25.72 -25.12 -0.54
N GLN A 156 -25.33 -24.45 -1.64
CA GLN A 156 -23.93 -24.11 -1.89
C GLN A 156 -23.43 -22.90 -1.06
N ILE A 157 -24.27 -21.91 -0.81
CA ILE A 157 -23.89 -20.72 -0.02
C ILE A 157 -23.63 -21.10 1.45
N ASN A 158 -24.35 -22.08 1.99
CA ASN A 158 -24.21 -22.51 3.38
C ASN A 158 -22.86 -23.20 3.70
N ASN A 159 -22.20 -23.76 2.68
CA ASN A 159 -20.91 -24.44 2.85
C ASN A 159 -19.68 -23.53 2.74
N LEU A 160 -19.86 -22.23 2.45
CA LEU A 160 -18.76 -21.26 2.34
C LEU A 160 -18.44 -20.54 3.67
N ASN A 161 -19.19 -20.80 4.74
CA ASN A 161 -18.95 -20.18 6.05
C ASN A 161 -19.11 -21.19 7.21
N PRO A 162 -18.02 -21.82 7.69
CA PRO A 162 -18.08 -22.80 8.78
C PRO A 162 -18.34 -22.19 10.17
N ASN A 163 -18.53 -20.87 10.29
CA ASN A 163 -18.75 -20.22 11.58
C ASN A 163 -19.89 -19.20 11.51
N ARG A 164 -21.13 -19.68 11.61
CA ARG A 164 -22.26 -18.87 12.09
C ARG A 164 -23.04 -19.67 13.12
N SER A 165 -22.98 -19.18 14.35
CA SER A 165 -23.93 -19.45 15.41
C SER A 165 -25.36 -19.45 14.87
N SER A 166 -26.12 -20.47 15.27
CA SER A 166 -27.54 -20.67 14.99
C SER A 166 -28.35 -19.38 15.11
N VAL A 167 -28.66 -18.77 13.98
CA VAL A 167 -29.73 -17.77 13.90
C VAL A 167 -31.00 -18.57 13.61
N SER A 168 -31.85 -18.68 14.63
CA SER A 168 -33.18 -19.26 14.53
C SER A 168 -34.01 -18.38 13.59
N GLU A 169 -34.33 -18.91 12.41
CA GLU A 169 -35.33 -18.32 11.52
C GLU A 169 -36.71 -18.48 12.17
N ALA A 170 -37.18 -17.42 12.84
CA ALA A 170 -38.60 -17.26 13.06
C ALA A 170 -39.18 -16.73 11.75
N GLY A 171 -40.10 -17.50 11.18
CA GLY A 171 -40.81 -17.19 9.93
C GLY A 171 -41.37 -15.77 9.96
N LEU A 172 -40.94 -14.98 8.98
CA LEU A 172 -41.58 -13.72 8.63
C LEU A 172 -42.27 -13.97 7.30
N ASP A 173 -43.49 -14.47 7.41
CA ASP A 173 -44.41 -14.59 6.30
C ASP A 173 -44.82 -13.19 5.85
N VAL A 174 -44.81 -12.98 4.53
CA VAL A 174 -44.95 -11.67 3.86
C VAL A 174 -46.37 -11.09 4.01
N GLU A 175 -47.27 -11.80 4.69
CA GLU A 175 -48.69 -11.47 4.87
C GLU A 175 -48.98 -10.51 6.04
N ASP A 176 -48.05 -10.34 6.99
CA ASP A 176 -48.25 -9.47 8.17
C ASP A 176 -48.09 -7.95 7.89
N ILE A 177 -47.63 -7.56 6.69
CA ILE A 177 -47.45 -6.14 6.33
C ILE A 177 -48.74 -5.50 5.79
N LEU A 178 -49.76 -6.28 5.44
CA LEU A 178 -50.97 -5.77 4.78
C LEU A 178 -52.19 -5.59 5.70
N THR A 179 -52.10 -5.90 6.99
CA THR A 179 -53.26 -5.88 7.90
C THR A 179 -53.39 -4.63 8.75
N ASP A 180 -52.44 -3.70 8.70
CA ASP A 180 -52.46 -2.47 9.53
C ASP A 180 -52.68 -1.22 8.67
N THR A 181 -53.81 -1.19 7.96
CA THR A 181 -54.35 0.05 7.39
C THR A 181 -55.87 -0.02 7.37
N ASP A 182 -56.49 0.28 8.51
CA ASP A 182 -57.86 0.84 8.64
C ASP A 182 -57.97 1.64 9.95
#